data_AF-A0A2H0MT90-F1
#
_entry.id   AF-A0A2H0MT90-F1
#
_cell.length_a   1.000
_cell.length_b   1.000
_cell.length_c   1.000
_cell.angle_alpha   90.00
_cell.angle_beta   90.00
_cell.angle_gamma   90.00
#
_symmetry.space_group_name_H-M   'P 1'
#
loop_
_entity.id
_entity.type
_entity.pdbx_description
1 polymer ?
#
loop_
_entity_poly.entity_id
_entity_poly.type
_entity_poly.pdbx_seq_one_letter_code
_entity_poly.pdbx_strand_id
1 'polypeptide(L)'
;MKFSSLIFCGVAILMGVISGFVYFVAPEKNIWVYGAGGFSLISAIYFIFAERRVILTAIKSRTGIHGANAVVLSAIVLAILVFLNLFVYRHKYRFDVTEGGVYTLAPQTKRVVSTLPREVRVTAFFQADSPQEIPFRILAEGYAELSDKIKINYVDPDKNPAITKQYGITTYGSVALESGKQETKVTNPTEENLTNAIIKVIRDEQKTFYFLTGHGEKGINDTEVQGYSAMSEKLKKEGYILKELLLLQTGQIPEDADLLIVAGPVKPILPEERKLIESYLNTGGAGFFLLDPQVETGLEDFLQSWGVALENDVVLDPYSKLYGGDAAAPVVNQYVSHEITRDFGLATIFPVLRSVSSVPAEGFLSEEILLTGDNSWAEFNIDARPVQFDPEQDKKGPIPVAVVSSKSHSHDEESPDSANNDKHAKHGKIVVVGDSDFAGNNYLNFSGNGDFFLNTASYLAEEENLISIRPRARKNSPLQLTSAQGGVLFILCVIFFPACVALAGVGSWWRRRRL
;
A
#
# COMPACT_ATOMS: atom_id res chain seq x y z
N MET A 1 15.01 -39.01 59.06
CA MET A 1 15.28 -39.69 57.78
C MET A 1 16.56 -40.50 57.90
N LYS A 2 16.60 -41.68 57.28
CA LYS A 2 17.84 -42.47 57.16
C LYS A 2 18.72 -41.86 56.05
N PHE A 3 20.04 -41.86 56.20
CA PHE A 3 20.96 -41.30 55.20
C PHE A 3 20.78 -41.94 53.80
N SER A 4 20.44 -43.23 53.77
CA SER A 4 20.19 -43.97 52.53
C SER A 4 18.99 -43.45 51.74
N SER A 5 17.90 -43.00 52.37
CA SER A 5 16.73 -42.50 51.65
C SER A 5 16.99 -41.12 51.01
N LEU A 6 17.81 -40.29 51.64
CA LEU A 6 18.23 -38.98 51.11
C LEU A 6 19.02 -39.11 49.79
N ILE A 7 19.85 -40.14 49.68
CA ILE A 7 20.60 -40.45 48.45
C ILE A 7 19.63 -40.79 47.31
N PHE A 8 18.62 -41.63 47.55
CA PHE A 8 17.64 -41.98 46.51
C PHE A 8 16.80 -40.77 46.05
N CYS A 9 16.51 -39.81 46.93
CA CYS A 9 15.85 -38.55 46.54
C CYS A 9 16.76 -37.70 45.64
N GLY A 10 18.04 -37.53 46.01
CA GLY A 10 19.01 -36.80 45.19
C GLY A 10 19.23 -37.43 43.82
N VAL A 11 19.34 -38.76 43.76
CA VAL A 11 19.48 -39.53 42.52
C VAL A 11 18.24 -39.40 41.64
N ALA A 12 17.03 -39.43 42.23
CA ALA A 12 15.79 -39.25 41.47
C ALA A 12 15.73 -37.87 40.80
N ILE A 13 16.06 -36.80 41.53
CA ILE A 13 16.05 -35.43 41.00
C ILE A 13 17.11 -35.28 39.90
N LEU A 14 18.34 -35.74 40.15
CA LEU A 14 19.44 -35.65 39.19
C LEU A 14 19.10 -36.36 37.87
N MET A 15 18.59 -37.59 37.95
CA MET A 15 18.25 -38.38 36.76
C MET A 15 17.03 -37.83 36.02
N GLY A 16 16.08 -37.22 36.73
CA GLY A 16 14.95 -36.51 36.12
C GLY A 16 15.40 -35.26 35.35
N VAL A 17 16.33 -34.48 35.91
CA VAL A 17 16.91 -33.31 35.23
C VAL A 17 17.71 -33.72 33.98
N ILE A 18 18.52 -34.79 34.09
CA ILE A 18 19.26 -35.34 32.94
C ILE A 18 18.31 -35.81 31.84
N SER A 19 17.23 -36.50 32.21
CA SER A 19 16.19 -36.93 31.26
C SER A 19 15.55 -35.75 30.51
N GLY A 20 15.19 -34.69 31.24
CA GLY A 20 14.58 -33.49 30.64
C GLY A 20 15.56 -32.72 29.73
N PHE A 21 16.83 -32.61 30.14
CA PHE A 21 17.88 -31.97 29.35
C PHE A 21 18.13 -32.71 28.03
N VAL A 22 18.22 -34.05 28.07
CA VAL A 22 18.44 -34.86 26.86
C VAL A 22 17.24 -34.77 25.90
N TYR A 23 16.01 -34.73 26.40
CA TYR A 23 14.81 -34.55 25.57
C TYR A 23 14.81 -33.22 24.81
N PHE A 24 15.30 -32.14 25.43
CA PHE A 24 15.32 -30.82 24.80
C PHE A 24 16.48 -30.62 23.82
N VAL A 25 17.66 -31.20 24.13
CA VAL A 25 18.89 -31.01 23.33
C VAL A 25 19.02 -32.03 22.20
N ALA A 26 18.54 -33.26 22.40
CA ALA A 26 18.68 -34.36 21.44
C ALA A 26 17.40 -35.22 21.42
N PRO A 27 16.27 -34.68 20.94
CA PRO A 27 14.96 -35.35 20.95
C PRO A 27 14.95 -36.69 20.20
N GLU A 28 15.87 -36.90 19.27
CA GLU A 28 16.04 -38.15 18.54
C GLU A 28 16.59 -39.32 19.39
N LYS A 29 17.13 -39.05 20.60
CA LYS A 29 17.74 -40.06 21.50
C LYS A 29 16.78 -40.62 22.56
N ASN A 30 15.61 -41.10 22.11
CA ASN A 30 14.51 -41.59 22.96
C ASN A 30 14.91 -42.65 24.01
N ILE A 31 15.83 -43.56 23.72
CA ILE A 31 16.28 -44.61 24.66
C ILE A 31 16.87 -44.03 25.96
N TRP A 32 17.65 -42.96 25.86
CA TRP A 32 18.30 -42.35 27.02
C TRP A 32 17.32 -41.51 27.85
N VAL A 33 16.37 -40.87 27.18
CA VAL A 33 15.25 -40.15 27.82
C VAL A 33 14.41 -41.12 28.65
N TYR A 34 13.95 -42.22 28.05
CA TYR A 34 13.12 -43.18 28.79
C TYR A 34 13.89 -43.95 29.87
N GLY A 35 15.17 -44.27 29.64
CA GLY A 35 16.02 -44.94 30.62
C GLY A 35 16.26 -44.09 31.87
N ALA A 36 16.71 -42.85 31.71
CA ALA A 36 16.96 -41.93 32.82
C ALA A 36 15.65 -41.53 33.53
N GLY A 37 14.58 -41.29 32.77
CA GLY A 37 13.25 -40.99 33.31
C GLY A 37 12.66 -42.15 34.13
N GLY A 38 12.76 -43.38 33.62
CA GLY A 38 12.31 -44.58 34.34
C GLY A 38 13.07 -44.81 35.64
N PHE A 39 14.40 -44.61 35.63
CA PHE A 39 15.24 -44.75 36.83
C PHE A 39 14.95 -43.67 37.89
N SER A 40 14.68 -42.44 37.45
CA SER A 40 14.21 -41.36 38.31
C SER A 40 12.89 -41.72 38.99
N LEU A 41 11.93 -42.25 38.23
CA LEU A 41 10.61 -42.61 38.72
C LEU A 41 10.64 -43.75 39.74
N ILE A 42 11.42 -44.80 39.48
CA ILE A 42 11.62 -45.93 40.42
C ILE A 42 12.26 -45.43 41.73
N SER A 43 13.29 -44.59 41.63
CA SER A 43 13.99 -44.03 42.79
C SER A 43 13.07 -43.11 43.62
N ALA A 44 12.21 -42.33 42.97
CA ALA A 44 11.22 -41.48 43.62
C ALA A 44 10.14 -42.30 44.34
N ILE A 45 9.61 -43.35 43.70
CA ILE A 45 8.61 -44.26 44.31
C ILE A 45 9.20 -44.94 45.55
N TYR A 46 10.44 -45.45 45.44
CA TYR A 46 11.13 -46.06 46.58
C TYR A 46 11.28 -45.08 47.75
N PHE A 47 11.69 -43.83 47.46
CA PHE A 47 11.82 -42.79 48.48
C PHE A 47 10.49 -42.47 49.18
N ILE A 48 9.41 -42.29 48.41
CA ILE A 48 8.06 -42.02 48.93
C ILE A 48 7.58 -43.16 49.84
N PHE A 49 7.80 -44.41 49.43
CA PHE A 49 7.39 -45.57 50.21
C PHE A 49 8.23 -45.75 51.48
N ALA A 50 9.56 -45.59 51.37
CA ALA A 50 10.51 -45.78 52.48
C ALA A 50 10.36 -44.73 53.58
N GLU A 51 10.06 -43.47 53.24
CA GLU A 51 9.96 -42.36 54.19
C GLU A 51 8.51 -41.87 54.40
N ARG A 52 7.51 -42.68 54.06
CA ARG A 52 6.07 -42.34 54.12
C ARG A 52 5.63 -41.66 55.41
N ARG A 53 6.15 -42.11 56.56
CA ARG A 53 5.80 -41.57 57.89
C ARG A 53 6.38 -40.17 58.10
N VAL A 54 7.61 -39.94 57.63
CA VAL A 54 8.28 -38.63 57.75
C VAL A 54 7.62 -37.62 56.81
N ILE A 55 7.30 -38.04 55.58
CA ILE A 55 6.61 -37.22 54.58
C ILE A 55 5.22 -36.78 55.10
N LEU A 56 4.43 -37.71 55.65
CA LEU A 56 3.11 -37.39 56.22
C LEU A 56 3.17 -36.44 57.42
N THR A 57 4.23 -36.51 58.23
CA THR A 57 4.44 -35.60 59.36
C THR A 57 4.93 -34.23 58.90
N ALA A 58 5.80 -34.20 57.88
CA ALA A 58 6.32 -32.99 57.28
C ALA A 58 5.22 -32.17 56.59
N ILE A 59 4.31 -32.82 55.84
CA ILE A 59 3.16 -32.17 55.18
C ILE A 59 2.20 -31.53 56.20
N LYS A 60 2.06 -32.10 57.40
CA LYS A 60 1.22 -31.54 58.49
C LYS A 60 1.89 -30.41 59.29
N SER A 61 3.18 -30.12 59.06
CA SER A 61 3.90 -29.04 59.74
C SER A 61 3.62 -27.68 59.07
N ARG A 62 3.75 -26.56 59.83
CA ARG A 62 3.63 -25.20 59.27
C ARG A 62 4.52 -24.99 58.04
N THR A 63 5.76 -25.48 58.08
CA THR A 63 6.73 -25.38 56.98
C THR A 63 6.33 -26.23 55.76
N GLY A 64 5.71 -27.40 55.98
CA GLY A 64 5.20 -28.26 54.91
C GLY A 64 3.96 -27.70 54.21
N ILE A 65 3.10 -26.99 54.92
CA ILE A 65 1.96 -26.26 54.33
C ILE A 65 2.47 -25.14 53.42
N HIS A 66 3.48 -24.37 53.84
CA HIS A 66 4.11 -23.35 52.98
C HIS A 66 4.82 -23.96 51.75
N GLY A 67 5.48 -25.11 51.91
CA GLY A 67 6.09 -25.84 50.80
C GLY A 67 5.07 -26.42 49.82
N ALA A 68 3.98 -27.00 50.31
CA ALA A 68 2.88 -27.50 49.48
C ALA A 68 2.20 -26.37 48.71
N ASN A 69 1.95 -25.22 49.37
CA ASN A 69 1.47 -24.02 48.69
C ASN A 69 2.44 -23.54 47.60
N ALA A 70 3.75 -23.55 47.85
CA ALA A 70 4.75 -23.17 46.85
C ALA A 70 4.75 -24.12 45.65
N VAL A 71 4.59 -25.43 45.86
CA VAL A 71 4.49 -26.42 44.77
C VAL A 71 3.21 -26.25 43.97
N VAL A 72 2.06 -26.10 44.64
CA VAL A 72 0.76 -25.86 43.98
C VAL A 72 0.80 -24.56 43.20
N LEU A 73 1.34 -23.49 43.77
CA LEU A 73 1.45 -22.19 43.10
C LEU A 73 2.42 -22.25 41.92
N SER A 74 3.54 -22.97 42.05
CA SER A 74 4.46 -23.22 40.93
C SER A 74 3.80 -24.04 39.82
N ALA A 75 3.00 -25.06 40.16
CA ALA A 75 2.26 -25.87 39.20
C ALA A 75 1.18 -25.06 38.48
N ILE A 76 0.46 -24.18 39.19
CA ILE A 76 -0.51 -23.25 38.61
C ILE A 76 0.20 -22.27 37.66
N VAL A 77 1.31 -21.67 38.06
CA VAL A 77 2.09 -20.77 37.20
C VAL A 77 2.57 -21.50 35.95
N LEU A 78 3.07 -22.72 36.08
CA LEU A 78 3.52 -23.52 34.94
C LEU A 78 2.35 -23.90 34.02
N ALA A 79 1.20 -24.25 34.58
CA ALA A 79 -0.03 -24.49 33.80
C ALA A 79 -0.49 -23.24 33.03
N ILE A 80 -0.44 -22.06 33.67
CA ILE A 80 -0.73 -20.78 33.02
C ILE A 80 0.27 -20.49 31.89
N LEU A 81 1.56 -20.72 32.10
CA LEU A 81 2.58 -20.52 31.07
C LEU A 81 2.39 -21.47 29.88
N VAL A 82 2.06 -22.73 30.14
CA VAL A 82 1.74 -23.71 29.07
C VAL A 82 0.49 -23.29 28.32
N PHE A 83 -0.58 -22.89 29.02
CA PHE A 83 -1.81 -22.41 28.40
C PHE A 83 -1.58 -21.15 27.54
N LEU A 84 -0.83 -20.16 28.07
CA LEU A 84 -0.44 -18.97 27.32
C LEU A 84 0.36 -19.33 26.07
N ASN A 85 1.32 -20.25 26.19
CA ASN A 85 2.12 -20.69 25.06
C ASN A 85 1.25 -21.37 23.98
N LEU A 86 0.34 -22.27 24.36
CA LEU A 86 -0.60 -22.91 23.44
C LEU A 86 -1.55 -21.91 22.79
N PHE A 87 -2.05 -20.94 23.57
CA PHE A 87 -2.93 -19.88 23.08
C PHE A 87 -2.23 -19.02 22.03
N VAL A 88 -1.01 -18.55 22.32
CA VAL A 88 -0.17 -17.75 21.40
C VAL A 88 0.24 -18.55 20.17
N TYR A 89 0.57 -19.84 20.34
CA TYR A 89 0.94 -20.71 19.21
C TYR A 89 -0.23 -20.91 18.22
N ARG A 90 -1.46 -21.00 18.74
CA ARG A 90 -2.65 -21.22 17.91
C ARG A 90 -3.23 -19.93 17.32
N HIS A 91 -3.03 -18.79 17.98
CA HIS A 91 -3.52 -17.48 17.53
C HIS A 91 -2.34 -16.59 17.12
N LYS A 92 -1.99 -16.63 15.83
CA LYS A 92 -0.97 -15.76 15.25
C LYS A 92 -1.51 -14.35 15.06
N TYR A 93 -1.57 -13.57 16.13
CA TYR A 93 -1.84 -12.13 16.04
C TYR A 93 -0.52 -11.37 15.87
N ARG A 94 -0.37 -10.68 14.75
CA ARG A 94 0.75 -9.77 14.50
C ARG A 94 0.31 -8.34 14.79
N PHE A 95 1.00 -7.69 15.72
CA PHE A 95 0.82 -6.26 15.99
C PHE A 95 2.01 -5.51 15.40
N ASP A 96 1.73 -4.63 14.44
CA ASP A 96 2.74 -3.73 13.89
C ASP A 96 2.82 -2.48 14.76
N VAL A 97 3.88 -2.41 15.56
CA VAL A 97 4.18 -1.28 16.45
C VAL A 97 5.04 -0.21 15.78
N THR A 98 5.33 -0.33 14.49
CA THR A 98 6.13 0.66 13.76
C THR A 98 5.29 1.90 13.47
N GLU A 99 5.90 3.09 13.60
CA GLU A 99 5.24 4.38 13.37
C GLU A 99 4.61 4.47 11.96
N GLY A 100 5.30 3.92 10.95
CA GLY A 100 4.83 3.89 9.57
C GLY A 100 3.92 2.70 9.20
N GLY A 101 3.71 1.74 10.10
CA GLY A 101 3.06 0.47 9.76
C GLY A 101 3.80 -0.29 8.65
N VAL A 102 5.13 -0.37 8.74
CA VAL A 102 6.04 -0.90 7.71
C VAL A 102 5.84 -2.38 7.43
N TYR A 103 5.26 -3.13 8.37
CA TYR A 103 4.94 -4.55 8.23
C TYR A 103 3.44 -4.78 8.04
N THR A 104 2.67 -3.71 7.88
CA THR A 104 1.24 -3.74 7.58
C THR A 104 1.02 -3.36 6.12
N LEU A 105 0.38 -4.24 5.36
CA LEU A 105 0.04 -3.96 3.97
C LEU A 105 -0.78 -2.67 3.82
N ALA A 106 -0.53 -1.93 2.74
CA ALA A 106 -1.27 -0.75 2.36
C ALA A 106 -2.78 -1.05 2.22
N PRO A 107 -3.66 -0.09 2.55
CA PRO A 107 -5.11 -0.28 2.39
C PRO A 107 -5.52 -0.75 0.99
N GLN A 108 -4.85 -0.24 -0.04
CA GLN A 108 -5.06 -0.59 -1.45
C GLN A 108 -4.70 -2.05 -1.71
N THR A 109 -3.51 -2.49 -1.28
CA THR A 109 -3.08 -3.90 -1.36
C THR A 109 -4.10 -4.82 -0.70
N LYS A 110 -4.63 -4.43 0.47
CA LYS A 110 -5.68 -5.21 1.16
C LYS A 110 -6.94 -5.34 0.33
N ARG A 111 -7.40 -4.26 -0.31
CA ARG A 111 -8.57 -4.30 -1.21
C ARG A 111 -8.32 -5.28 -2.35
N VAL A 112 -7.24 -5.12 -3.10
CA VAL A 112 -6.87 -5.98 -4.24
C VAL A 112 -6.79 -7.46 -3.86
N VAL A 113 -6.09 -7.77 -2.76
CA VAL A 113 -5.87 -9.15 -2.32
C VAL A 113 -7.16 -9.80 -1.79
N SER A 114 -8.03 -9.02 -1.12
CA SER A 114 -9.30 -9.53 -0.58
C SER A 114 -10.36 -9.80 -1.66
N THR A 115 -10.31 -9.09 -2.79
CA THR A 115 -11.29 -9.21 -3.89
C THR A 115 -10.81 -10.09 -5.04
N LEU A 116 -9.72 -10.85 -4.87
CA LEU A 116 -9.15 -11.68 -5.93
C LEU A 116 -10.21 -12.62 -6.54
N PRO A 117 -10.43 -12.60 -7.87
CA PRO A 117 -11.43 -13.44 -8.51
C PRO A 117 -11.00 -14.91 -8.52
N ARG A 118 -9.70 -15.18 -8.73
CA ARG A 118 -9.12 -16.53 -8.88
C ARG A 118 -7.80 -16.67 -8.12
N GLU A 119 -7.29 -17.89 -8.07
CA GLU A 119 -6.02 -18.21 -7.40
C GLU A 119 -4.82 -17.57 -8.10
N VAL A 120 -3.86 -17.09 -7.30
CA VAL A 120 -2.59 -16.53 -7.76
C VAL A 120 -1.46 -17.30 -7.10
N ARG A 121 -0.62 -17.93 -7.93
CA ARG A 121 0.57 -18.64 -7.47
C ARG A 121 1.77 -17.70 -7.54
N VAL A 122 2.45 -17.55 -6.42
CA VAL A 122 3.63 -16.70 -6.25
C VAL A 122 4.83 -17.62 -6.00
N THR A 123 5.69 -17.79 -7.00
CA THR A 123 6.90 -18.60 -6.92
C THR A 123 8.12 -17.70 -6.77
N ALA A 124 8.74 -17.73 -5.60
CA ALA A 124 9.81 -16.84 -5.20
C ALA A 124 11.18 -17.53 -5.31
N PHE A 125 12.07 -16.96 -6.12
CA PHE A 125 13.38 -17.52 -6.44
C PHE A 125 14.47 -16.85 -5.61
N PHE A 126 14.60 -17.28 -4.35
CA PHE A 126 15.61 -16.78 -3.42
C PHE A 126 16.59 -17.89 -3.05
N GLN A 127 17.87 -17.54 -2.97
CA GLN A 127 18.85 -18.42 -2.32
C GLN A 127 18.46 -18.59 -0.85
N ALA A 128 18.53 -19.83 -0.35
CA ALA A 128 18.21 -20.13 1.03
C ALA A 128 19.07 -19.29 2.00
N ASP A 129 18.42 -18.71 3.01
CA ASP A 129 19.03 -17.88 4.05
C ASP A 129 19.65 -16.57 3.54
N SER A 130 19.26 -16.13 2.34
CA SER A 130 19.73 -14.84 1.82
C SER A 130 19.12 -13.67 2.61
N PRO A 131 19.87 -12.56 2.80
CA PRO A 131 19.35 -11.36 3.47
C PRO A 131 18.10 -10.75 2.81
N GLN A 132 17.84 -11.08 1.54
CA GLN A 132 16.70 -10.61 0.76
C GLN A 132 15.45 -11.49 0.94
N GLU A 133 15.62 -12.76 1.31
CA GLU A 133 14.53 -13.71 1.50
C GLU A 133 13.67 -13.34 2.72
N ILE A 134 14.30 -12.95 3.84
CA ILE A 134 13.58 -12.68 5.10
C ILE A 134 12.56 -11.54 4.93
N PRO A 135 12.92 -10.34 4.40
CA PRO A 135 11.95 -9.27 4.18
C PRO A 135 10.83 -9.68 3.22
N PHE A 136 11.16 -10.39 2.14
CA PHE A 136 10.15 -10.86 1.18
C PHE A 136 9.21 -11.89 1.80
N ARG A 137 9.72 -12.79 2.64
CA ARG A 137 8.90 -13.79 3.34
C ARG A 137 7.85 -13.14 4.23
N ILE A 138 8.26 -12.12 5.01
CA ILE A 138 7.32 -11.35 5.84
C ILE A 138 6.26 -10.67 4.97
N LEU A 139 6.67 -10.06 3.86
CA LEU A 139 5.75 -9.43 2.92
C LEU A 139 4.76 -10.46 2.37
N ALA A 140 5.24 -11.54 1.78
CA ALA A 140 4.43 -12.57 1.14
C ALA A 140 3.48 -13.26 2.13
N GLU A 141 3.92 -13.56 3.36
CA GLU A 141 3.03 -14.07 4.42
C GLU A 141 1.84 -13.14 4.67
N GLY A 142 2.05 -11.81 4.66
CA GLY A 142 0.97 -10.84 4.79
C GLY A 142 -0.10 -10.94 3.70
N TYR A 143 0.30 -11.30 2.47
CA TYR A 143 -0.64 -11.53 1.35
C TYR A 143 -1.42 -12.83 1.53
N ALA A 144 -0.74 -13.92 1.94
CA ALA A 144 -1.40 -15.20 2.20
C ALA A 144 -2.31 -15.19 3.43
N GLU A 145 -2.03 -14.34 4.43
CA GLU A 145 -2.92 -14.15 5.59
C GLU A 145 -4.22 -13.43 5.22
N LEU A 146 -4.21 -12.58 4.18
CA LEU A 146 -5.40 -11.84 3.74
C LEU A 146 -6.33 -12.65 2.82
N SER A 147 -5.80 -13.60 2.06
CA SER A 147 -6.57 -14.35 1.08
C SER A 147 -6.04 -15.76 0.88
N ASP A 148 -6.93 -16.75 1.04
CA ASP A 148 -6.63 -18.16 0.80
C ASP A 148 -6.30 -18.47 -0.68
N LYS A 149 -6.62 -17.54 -1.60
CA LYS A 149 -6.36 -17.64 -3.04
C LYS A 149 -4.90 -17.37 -3.41
N ILE A 150 -4.09 -16.85 -2.49
CA ILE A 150 -2.65 -16.63 -2.72
C ILE A 150 -1.87 -17.86 -2.24
N LYS A 151 -1.15 -18.51 -3.16
CA LYS A 151 -0.30 -19.67 -2.86
C LYS A 151 1.17 -19.32 -3.09
N ILE A 152 1.98 -19.40 -2.04
CA ILE A 152 3.39 -18.99 -2.08
C ILE A 152 4.29 -20.22 -2.05
N ASN A 153 5.21 -20.30 -3.02
CA ASN A 153 6.23 -21.33 -3.11
C ASN A 153 7.62 -20.70 -3.12
N TYR A 154 8.53 -21.21 -2.29
CA TYR A 154 9.92 -20.77 -2.28
C TYR A 154 10.79 -21.79 -3.01
N VAL A 155 11.56 -21.33 -3.99
CA VAL A 155 12.45 -22.15 -4.81
C VAL A 155 13.86 -21.59 -4.70
N ASP A 156 14.77 -22.43 -4.19
CA ASP A 156 16.20 -22.13 -4.21
C ASP A 156 16.75 -22.39 -5.63
N PRO A 157 17.22 -21.35 -6.35
CA PRO A 157 17.62 -21.50 -7.75
C PRO A 157 18.83 -22.41 -7.94
N ASP A 158 19.73 -22.48 -6.95
CA ASP A 158 20.93 -23.31 -6.97
C ASP A 158 20.60 -24.79 -6.78
N LYS A 159 19.59 -25.09 -5.94
CA LYS A 159 19.14 -26.46 -5.68
C LYS A 159 18.19 -26.98 -6.75
N ASN A 160 17.45 -26.09 -7.43
CA ASN A 160 16.42 -26.47 -8.41
C ASN A 160 16.60 -25.78 -9.78
N PRO A 161 17.73 -25.99 -10.48
CA PRO A 161 18.04 -25.29 -11.72
C PRO A 161 17.05 -25.59 -12.87
N ALA A 162 16.41 -26.76 -12.85
CA ALA A 162 15.41 -27.14 -13.86
C ALA A 162 14.17 -26.21 -13.82
N ILE A 163 13.66 -25.94 -12.62
CA ILE A 163 12.50 -25.06 -12.41
C ILE A 163 12.89 -23.62 -12.73
N THR A 164 14.06 -23.15 -12.25
CA THR A 164 14.59 -21.82 -12.54
C THR A 164 14.68 -21.54 -14.05
N LYS A 165 15.17 -22.51 -14.82
CA LYS A 165 15.28 -22.40 -16.28
C LYS A 165 13.93 -22.43 -16.98
N GLN A 166 12.96 -23.22 -16.50
CA GLN A 166 11.59 -23.24 -17.02
C GLN A 166 10.93 -21.87 -16.90
N TYR A 167 11.08 -21.23 -15.74
CA TYR A 167 10.59 -19.87 -15.50
C TYR A 167 11.51 -18.78 -16.11
N GLY A 168 12.58 -19.14 -16.81
CA GLY A 168 13.51 -18.16 -17.43
C GLY A 168 14.10 -17.15 -16.45
N ILE A 169 14.30 -17.54 -15.19
CA ILE A 169 14.82 -16.65 -14.15
C ILE A 169 16.32 -16.52 -14.29
N THR A 170 16.80 -15.29 -14.53
CA THR A 170 18.23 -14.98 -14.69
C THR A 170 18.80 -14.20 -13.52
N THR A 171 17.96 -13.68 -12.63
CA THR A 171 18.35 -12.82 -11.50
C THR A 171 17.81 -13.39 -10.19
N TYR A 172 18.68 -13.51 -9.17
CA TYR A 172 18.26 -13.89 -7.82
C TYR A 172 17.29 -12.87 -7.23
N GLY A 173 16.37 -13.34 -6.38
CA GLY A 173 15.34 -12.50 -5.77
C GLY A 173 14.17 -12.19 -6.70
N SER A 174 14.12 -12.82 -7.87
CA SER A 174 12.98 -12.71 -8.77
C SER A 174 11.78 -13.51 -8.25
N VAL A 175 10.58 -13.01 -8.53
CA VAL A 175 9.32 -13.65 -8.18
C VAL A 175 8.50 -13.81 -9.45
N ALA A 176 8.09 -15.04 -9.76
CA ALA A 176 7.15 -15.34 -10.82
C ALA A 176 5.74 -15.42 -10.24
N LEU A 177 4.80 -14.75 -10.88
CA LEU A 177 3.40 -14.78 -10.52
C LEU A 177 2.61 -15.40 -11.68
N GLU A 178 1.71 -16.31 -11.35
CA GLU A 178 0.89 -17.04 -12.31
C GLU A 178 -0.57 -17.04 -11.86
N SER A 179 -1.48 -16.80 -12.80
CA SER A 179 -2.90 -16.95 -12.57
C SER A 179 -3.60 -17.31 -13.88
N GLY A 180 -4.21 -18.50 -13.94
CA GLY A 180 -4.80 -19.01 -15.18
C GLY A 180 -3.74 -19.23 -16.28
N LYS A 181 -3.83 -18.46 -17.37
CA LYS A 181 -2.88 -18.49 -18.50
C LYS A 181 -1.84 -17.37 -18.46
N GLN A 182 -1.99 -16.42 -17.55
CA GLN A 182 -1.13 -15.24 -17.45
C GLN A 182 0.06 -15.54 -16.52
N GLU A 183 1.25 -15.12 -16.94
CA GLU A 183 2.49 -15.20 -16.15
C GLU A 183 3.20 -13.84 -16.22
N THR A 184 3.69 -13.35 -15.09
CA THR A 184 4.57 -12.18 -15.03
C THR A 184 5.71 -12.40 -14.04
N LYS A 185 6.81 -11.67 -14.22
CA LYS A 185 8.02 -11.79 -13.41
C LYS A 185 8.42 -10.44 -12.84
N VAL A 186 8.82 -10.43 -11.58
CA VAL A 186 9.24 -9.23 -10.84
C VAL A 186 10.63 -9.48 -10.27
N THR A 187 11.62 -8.66 -10.65
CA THR A 187 13.00 -8.78 -10.17
C THR A 187 13.26 -8.05 -8.85
N ASN A 188 12.43 -7.07 -8.49
CA ASN A 188 12.49 -6.34 -7.22
C ASN A 188 11.12 -6.38 -6.54
N PRO A 189 10.83 -7.42 -5.72
CA PRO A 189 9.48 -7.67 -5.21
C PRO A 189 9.16 -6.79 -3.99
N THR A 190 9.02 -5.48 -4.23
CA THR A 190 8.40 -4.54 -3.29
C THR A 190 6.88 -4.79 -3.22
N GLU A 191 6.21 -4.26 -2.20
CA GLU A 191 4.75 -4.37 -2.09
C GLU A 191 4.02 -3.82 -3.33
N GLU A 192 4.48 -2.67 -3.82
CA GLU A 192 4.00 -2.04 -5.05
C GLU A 192 4.15 -2.97 -6.26
N ASN A 193 5.38 -3.42 -6.55
CA ASN A 193 5.64 -4.27 -7.72
C ASN A 193 4.92 -5.63 -7.63
N LEU A 194 4.83 -6.19 -6.42
CA LEU A 194 4.16 -7.48 -6.20
C LEU A 194 2.66 -7.34 -6.42
N THR A 195 2.03 -6.29 -5.91
CA THR A 195 0.58 -6.10 -6.11
C THR A 195 0.25 -5.76 -7.56
N ASN A 196 1.05 -4.91 -8.21
CA ASN A 196 0.87 -4.60 -9.63
C ASN A 196 1.03 -5.85 -10.49
N ALA A 197 1.96 -6.73 -10.13
CA ALA A 197 2.11 -8.03 -10.79
C ALA A 197 0.90 -8.96 -10.54
N ILE A 198 0.34 -8.98 -9.33
CA ILE A 198 -0.90 -9.73 -9.03
C ILE A 198 -2.03 -9.22 -9.92
N ILE A 199 -2.23 -7.90 -9.99
CA ILE A 199 -3.23 -7.26 -10.85
C ILE A 199 -3.04 -7.68 -12.30
N LYS A 200 -1.80 -7.64 -12.80
CA LYS A 200 -1.47 -8.02 -14.17
C LYS A 200 -1.82 -9.46 -14.51
N VAL A 201 -1.64 -10.41 -13.60
CA VAL A 201 -1.93 -11.84 -13.88
C VAL A 201 -3.40 -12.22 -13.67
N ILE A 202 -4.14 -11.49 -12.84
CA ILE A 202 -5.58 -11.71 -12.70
C ILE A 202 -6.39 -11.07 -13.83
N ARG A 203 -5.85 -10.04 -14.50
CA ARG A 203 -6.48 -9.42 -15.67
C ARG A 203 -6.46 -10.39 -16.85
N ASP A 204 -7.64 -10.66 -17.41
CA ASP A 204 -7.79 -11.48 -18.61
C ASP A 204 -7.48 -10.69 -19.89
N GLU A 205 -7.73 -9.37 -19.88
CA GLU A 205 -7.44 -8.44 -20.97
C GLU A 205 -6.72 -7.20 -20.43
N GLN A 206 -5.68 -6.76 -21.14
CA GLN A 206 -4.98 -5.52 -20.82
C GLN A 206 -5.70 -4.35 -21.47
N LYS A 207 -5.97 -3.30 -20.69
CA LYS A 207 -6.61 -2.09 -21.18
C LYS A 207 -5.68 -1.33 -22.13
N THR A 208 -6.24 -0.83 -23.23
CA THR A 208 -5.49 -0.09 -24.26
C THR A 208 -5.84 1.39 -24.23
N PHE A 209 -4.84 2.23 -23.99
CA PHE A 209 -4.97 3.68 -23.99
C PHE A 209 -4.38 4.25 -25.28
N TYR A 210 -5.18 5.06 -25.96
CA TYR A 210 -4.80 5.72 -27.19
C TYR A 210 -4.50 7.19 -26.92
N PHE A 211 -3.29 7.64 -27.29
CA PHE A 211 -2.90 9.04 -27.24
C PHE A 211 -3.12 9.66 -28.61
N LEU A 212 -3.94 10.71 -28.68
CA LEU A 212 -4.16 11.45 -29.91
C LEU A 212 -2.86 12.11 -30.39
N THR A 213 -2.61 12.05 -31.69
CA THR A 213 -1.51 12.74 -32.35
C THR A 213 -1.99 13.41 -33.64
N GLY A 214 -1.31 14.48 -34.03
CA GLY A 214 -1.54 15.18 -35.30
C GLY A 214 -1.67 16.70 -35.15
N HIS A 215 -1.92 17.18 -33.93
CA HIS A 215 -2.25 18.56 -33.62
C HIS A 215 -1.21 19.22 -32.69
N GLY A 216 -0.07 18.55 -32.44
CA GLY A 216 1.04 19.07 -31.64
C GLY A 216 1.03 18.58 -30.19
N GLU A 217 0.29 17.51 -29.92
CA GLU A 217 0.20 16.85 -28.61
C GLU A 217 1.54 16.32 -28.13
N LYS A 218 1.63 16.11 -26.81
CA LYS A 218 2.81 15.57 -26.15
C LYS A 218 3.00 14.09 -26.48
N GLY A 219 4.13 13.78 -27.11
CA GLY A 219 4.45 12.41 -27.54
C GLY A 219 4.75 11.47 -26.39
N ILE A 220 4.19 10.26 -26.41
CA ILE A 220 4.42 9.21 -25.39
C ILE A 220 5.82 8.59 -25.43
N ASN A 221 6.57 8.86 -26.49
CA ASN A 221 7.96 8.44 -26.67
C ASN A 221 8.93 9.63 -26.61
N ASP A 222 8.41 10.84 -26.39
CA ASP A 222 9.20 12.05 -26.33
C ASP A 222 9.90 12.19 -24.97
N THR A 223 11.23 12.21 -25.02
CA THR A 223 12.13 12.32 -23.86
C THR A 223 12.47 13.77 -23.49
N GLU A 224 12.02 14.75 -24.27
CA GLU A 224 12.22 16.16 -23.95
C GLU A 224 11.47 16.58 -22.69
N VAL A 225 11.74 17.79 -22.19
CA VAL A 225 11.25 18.31 -20.90
C VAL A 225 9.71 18.28 -20.81
N GLN A 226 9.03 18.57 -21.92
CA GLN A 226 7.57 18.60 -22.04
C GLN A 226 6.97 17.28 -22.54
N GLY A 227 7.81 16.32 -22.96
CA GLY A 227 7.38 15.01 -23.47
C GLY A 227 6.77 14.11 -22.39
N TYR A 228 6.15 13.01 -22.81
CA TYR A 228 5.41 12.08 -21.94
C TYR A 228 6.08 10.70 -21.78
N SER A 229 7.35 10.53 -22.18
CA SER A 229 8.05 9.24 -22.07
C SER A 229 8.05 8.65 -20.66
N ALA A 230 8.25 9.48 -19.62
CA ALA A 230 8.26 9.00 -18.25
C ALA A 230 6.86 8.60 -17.76
N MET A 231 5.81 9.29 -18.21
CA MET A 231 4.42 8.90 -17.93
C MET A 231 4.06 7.59 -18.64
N SER A 232 4.49 7.45 -19.90
CA SER A 232 4.34 6.24 -20.70
C SER A 232 4.96 5.02 -20.02
N GLU A 233 6.16 5.18 -19.42
CA GLU A 233 6.76 4.12 -18.60
C GLU A 233 5.95 3.78 -17.35
N LYS A 234 5.40 4.78 -16.63
CA LYS A 234 4.55 4.55 -15.46
C LYS A 234 3.29 3.78 -15.83
N LEU A 235 2.56 4.20 -16.85
CA LEU A 235 1.35 3.51 -17.33
C LEU A 235 1.65 2.07 -17.80
N LYS A 236 2.76 1.85 -18.51
CA LYS A 236 3.19 0.49 -18.90
C LYS A 236 3.52 -0.39 -17.69
N LYS A 237 4.09 0.19 -16.62
CA LYS A 237 4.35 -0.52 -15.35
C LYS A 237 3.04 -0.92 -14.65
N GLU A 238 2.00 -0.09 -14.76
CA GLU A 238 0.63 -0.42 -14.30
C GLU A 238 -0.07 -1.46 -15.19
N GLY A 239 0.58 -1.90 -16.28
CA GLY A 239 0.11 -2.98 -17.14
C GLY A 239 -0.81 -2.54 -18.27
N TYR A 240 -0.88 -1.24 -18.58
CA TYR A 240 -1.62 -0.69 -19.71
C TYR A 240 -0.84 -0.81 -21.02
N ILE A 241 -1.56 -1.00 -22.13
CA ILE A 241 -1.02 -0.94 -23.48
C ILE A 241 -1.22 0.49 -23.99
N LEU A 242 -0.14 1.13 -24.45
CA LEU A 242 -0.21 2.49 -25.00
C LEU A 242 -0.02 2.46 -26.51
N LYS A 243 -0.88 3.17 -27.24
CA LYS A 243 -0.79 3.34 -28.69
C LYS A 243 -0.99 4.82 -29.05
N GLU A 244 -0.33 5.27 -30.11
CA GLU A 244 -0.60 6.58 -30.70
C GLU A 244 -1.76 6.46 -31.70
N LEU A 245 -2.61 7.48 -31.79
CA LEU A 245 -3.77 7.54 -32.67
C LEU A 245 -3.72 8.79 -33.53
N LEU A 246 -3.54 8.60 -34.84
CA LEU A 246 -3.73 9.66 -35.84
C LEU A 246 -5.11 9.48 -36.48
N LEU A 247 -6.09 10.30 -36.07
CA LEU A 247 -7.49 10.18 -36.52
C LEU A 247 -7.63 10.41 -38.03
N LEU A 248 -6.89 11.35 -38.60
CA LEU A 248 -6.85 11.57 -40.06
C LEU A 248 -6.49 10.32 -40.88
N GLN A 249 -5.69 9.43 -40.32
CA GLN A 249 -5.25 8.21 -41.01
C GLN A 249 -6.20 7.04 -40.76
N THR A 250 -6.67 6.90 -39.52
CA THR A 250 -7.48 5.75 -39.10
C THR A 250 -8.96 5.92 -39.44
N GLY A 251 -9.47 7.14 -39.45
CA GLY A 251 -10.87 7.47 -39.75
C GLY A 251 -11.88 7.06 -38.67
N GLN A 252 -11.42 6.43 -37.58
CA GLN A 252 -12.24 6.02 -36.44
C GLN A 252 -11.35 5.76 -35.22
N ILE A 253 -11.94 5.86 -34.03
CA ILE A 253 -11.30 5.38 -32.79
C ILE A 253 -11.46 3.85 -32.75
N PRO A 254 -10.37 3.07 -32.58
CA PRO A 254 -10.44 1.61 -32.55
C PRO A 254 -11.38 1.07 -31.46
N GLU A 255 -12.05 -0.06 -31.73
CA GLU A 255 -12.98 -0.69 -30.77
C GLU A 255 -12.30 -1.22 -29.50
N ASP A 256 -11.00 -1.50 -29.56
CA ASP A 256 -10.18 -1.89 -28.40
C ASP A 256 -9.71 -0.70 -27.55
N ALA A 257 -10.13 0.54 -27.87
CA ALA A 257 -9.78 1.73 -27.10
C ALA A 257 -10.60 1.84 -25.81
N ASP A 258 -9.97 1.54 -24.68
CA ASP A 258 -10.57 1.73 -23.35
C ASP A 258 -10.50 3.17 -22.87
N LEU A 259 -9.52 3.95 -23.34
CA LEU A 259 -9.34 5.35 -22.99
C LEU A 259 -8.68 6.11 -24.15
N LEU A 260 -9.28 7.24 -24.54
CA LEU A 260 -8.66 8.24 -25.41
C LEU A 260 -8.05 9.37 -24.57
N ILE A 261 -6.77 9.68 -24.80
CA ILE A 261 -6.05 10.76 -24.11
C ILE A 261 -5.66 11.82 -25.14
N VAL A 262 -6.09 13.05 -24.91
CA VAL A 262 -5.76 14.22 -25.73
C VAL A 262 -4.85 15.11 -24.88
N ALA A 263 -3.53 15.05 -25.14
CA ALA A 263 -2.50 15.62 -24.28
C ALA A 263 -1.90 16.90 -24.88
N GLY A 264 -2.51 18.06 -24.60
CA GLY A 264 -1.99 19.37 -24.99
C GLY A 264 -1.96 19.61 -26.49
N PRO A 265 -3.09 19.53 -27.23
CA PRO A 265 -3.11 19.87 -28.65
C PRO A 265 -2.80 21.36 -28.82
N VAL A 266 -1.90 21.68 -29.76
CA VAL A 266 -1.45 23.07 -30.05
C VAL A 266 -2.19 23.66 -31.25
N LYS A 267 -2.88 22.82 -32.02
CA LYS A 267 -3.70 23.20 -33.17
C LYS A 267 -5.15 22.77 -32.97
N PRO A 268 -6.12 23.46 -33.59
CA PRO A 268 -7.51 23.05 -33.54
C PRO A 268 -7.73 21.65 -34.12
N ILE A 269 -8.45 20.81 -33.40
CA ILE A 269 -8.95 19.52 -33.88
C ILE A 269 -10.04 19.77 -34.91
N LEU A 270 -9.95 19.08 -36.06
CA LEU A 270 -10.84 19.33 -37.17
C LEU A 270 -12.28 18.89 -36.83
N PRO A 271 -13.31 19.55 -37.40
CA PRO A 271 -14.71 19.20 -37.11
C PRO A 271 -15.05 17.73 -37.40
N GLU A 272 -14.46 17.12 -38.43
CA GLU A 272 -14.68 15.70 -38.73
C GLU A 272 -14.05 14.76 -37.70
N GLU A 273 -12.89 15.11 -37.15
CA GLU A 273 -12.24 14.35 -36.07
C GLU A 273 -13.03 14.48 -34.76
N ARG A 274 -13.53 15.69 -34.48
CA ARG A 274 -14.39 15.96 -33.31
C ARG A 274 -15.65 15.09 -33.30
N LYS A 275 -16.29 14.91 -34.46
CA LYS A 275 -17.46 14.01 -34.60
C LYS A 275 -17.10 12.56 -34.27
N LEU A 276 -15.90 12.09 -34.60
CA LEU A 276 -15.45 10.73 -34.26
C LEU A 276 -15.26 10.59 -32.74
N ILE A 277 -14.66 11.59 -32.09
CA ILE A 277 -14.51 11.63 -30.63
C ILE A 277 -15.88 11.65 -29.96
N GLU A 278 -16.80 12.48 -30.45
CA GLU A 278 -18.18 12.56 -29.96
C GLU A 278 -18.91 11.23 -30.11
N SER A 279 -18.79 10.55 -31.26
CA SER A 279 -19.41 9.24 -31.48
C SER A 279 -18.86 8.20 -30.50
N TYR A 280 -17.55 8.16 -30.30
CA TYR A 280 -16.89 7.24 -29.37
C TYR A 280 -17.39 7.44 -27.93
N LEU A 281 -17.42 8.69 -27.45
CA LEU A 281 -17.88 9.01 -26.11
C LEU A 281 -19.39 8.73 -25.94
N ASN A 282 -20.21 9.00 -26.96
CA ASN A 282 -21.64 8.68 -26.95
C ASN A 282 -21.93 7.18 -26.90
N THR A 283 -21.04 6.34 -27.42
CA THR A 283 -21.12 4.87 -27.31
C THR A 283 -20.59 4.30 -25.99
N GLY A 284 -20.22 5.15 -25.03
CA GLY A 284 -19.71 4.71 -23.72
C GLY A 284 -18.19 4.72 -23.59
N GLY A 285 -17.48 5.38 -24.52
CA GLY A 285 -16.03 5.56 -24.44
C GLY A 285 -15.61 6.54 -23.34
N ALA A 286 -14.33 6.50 -22.98
CA ALA A 286 -13.75 7.38 -21.96
C ALA A 286 -12.71 8.34 -22.55
N GLY A 287 -12.76 9.61 -22.14
CA GLY A 287 -11.87 10.66 -22.65
C GLY A 287 -11.11 11.38 -21.54
N PHE A 288 -9.80 11.54 -21.69
CA PHE A 288 -8.96 12.37 -20.82
C PHE A 288 -8.38 13.53 -21.62
N PHE A 289 -8.87 14.74 -21.35
CA PHE A 289 -8.48 15.95 -22.08
C PHE A 289 -7.62 16.84 -21.19
N LEU A 290 -6.40 17.09 -21.65
CA LEU A 290 -5.42 17.95 -20.98
C LEU A 290 -5.19 19.15 -21.89
N LEU A 291 -5.74 20.31 -21.54
CA LEU A 291 -5.90 21.41 -22.48
C LEU A 291 -5.31 22.69 -21.90
N ASP A 292 -4.25 23.17 -22.54
CA ASP A 292 -3.46 24.31 -22.08
C ASP A 292 -4.18 25.65 -22.37
N PRO A 293 -3.86 26.73 -21.63
CA PRO A 293 -4.33 28.08 -21.93
C PRO A 293 -3.78 28.61 -23.26
N GLN A 294 -4.39 29.68 -23.77
CA GLN A 294 -3.96 30.41 -24.98
C GLN A 294 -3.92 29.59 -26.28
N VAL A 295 -4.56 28.42 -26.28
CA VAL A 295 -4.71 27.58 -27.46
C VAL A 295 -6.19 27.32 -27.73
N GLU A 296 -6.64 27.64 -28.93
CA GLU A 296 -7.96 27.24 -29.42
C GLU A 296 -7.86 25.80 -29.94
N THR A 297 -8.47 24.87 -29.21
CA THR A 297 -8.35 23.44 -29.48
C THR A 297 -9.46 22.93 -30.41
N GLY A 298 -10.51 23.72 -30.61
CA GLY A 298 -11.71 23.30 -31.32
C GLY A 298 -12.57 22.30 -30.53
N LEU A 299 -12.23 22.04 -29.26
CA LEU A 299 -13.00 21.18 -28.36
C LEU A 299 -13.91 21.96 -27.42
N GLU A 300 -13.79 23.29 -27.37
CA GLU A 300 -14.46 24.17 -26.40
C GLU A 300 -15.99 24.01 -26.44
N ASP A 301 -16.60 24.20 -27.61
CA ASP A 301 -18.06 24.04 -27.79
C ASP A 301 -18.53 22.60 -27.51
N PHE A 302 -17.70 21.62 -27.86
CA PHE A 302 -18.00 20.20 -27.65
C PHE A 302 -17.98 19.85 -26.16
N LEU A 303 -16.97 20.29 -25.43
CA LEU A 303 -16.87 20.04 -24.00
C LEU A 303 -17.94 20.81 -23.22
N GLN A 304 -18.35 21.98 -23.72
CA GLN A 304 -19.46 22.73 -23.14
C GLN A 304 -20.79 21.96 -23.23
N SER A 305 -21.05 21.25 -24.34
CA SER A 305 -22.24 20.38 -24.44
C SER A 305 -22.17 19.15 -23.51
N TRP A 306 -20.97 18.78 -23.07
CA TRP A 306 -20.71 17.79 -22.03
C TRP A 306 -20.67 18.39 -20.62
N GLY A 307 -21.08 19.64 -20.43
CA GLY A 307 -21.16 20.28 -19.13
C GLY A 307 -19.81 20.75 -18.57
N VAL A 308 -18.82 20.99 -19.42
CA VAL A 308 -17.49 21.49 -19.06
C VAL A 308 -17.17 22.77 -19.83
N ALA A 309 -17.00 23.88 -19.13
CA ALA A 309 -16.58 25.14 -19.72
C ALA A 309 -15.06 25.35 -19.58
N LEU A 310 -14.46 25.80 -20.67
CA LEU A 310 -13.04 26.09 -20.79
C LEU A 310 -12.87 27.58 -21.01
N GLU A 311 -12.19 28.26 -20.11
CA GLU A 311 -11.92 29.69 -20.24
C GLU A 311 -10.54 29.91 -20.85
N ASN A 312 -10.36 31.04 -21.55
CA ASN A 312 -9.07 31.45 -22.09
C ASN A 312 -8.37 32.41 -21.12
N ASP A 313 -8.18 31.95 -19.88
CA ASP A 313 -7.51 32.66 -18.80
C ASP A 313 -6.21 31.94 -18.41
N VAL A 314 -5.39 32.60 -17.59
CA VAL A 314 -4.25 31.95 -16.91
C VAL A 314 -4.45 32.09 -15.40
N VAL A 315 -4.43 30.97 -14.69
CA VAL A 315 -4.59 30.94 -13.25
C VAL A 315 -3.26 31.29 -12.58
N LEU A 316 -3.27 32.35 -11.77
CA LEU A 316 -2.12 32.85 -11.05
C LEU A 316 -2.28 32.64 -9.55
N ASP A 317 -1.23 32.16 -8.89
CA ASP A 317 -1.15 32.03 -7.45
C ASP A 317 0.16 32.65 -6.90
N PRO A 318 0.11 33.87 -6.33
CA PRO A 318 1.29 34.51 -5.75
C PRO A 318 1.90 33.74 -4.58
N TYR A 319 1.12 32.92 -3.87
CA TYR A 319 1.61 32.15 -2.73
C TYR A 319 2.49 30.98 -3.16
N SER A 320 2.37 30.52 -4.40
CA SER A 320 3.24 29.47 -4.96
C SER A 320 4.72 29.89 -4.99
N LYS A 321 5.02 31.20 -5.05
CA LYS A 321 6.40 31.72 -4.89
C LYS A 321 7.02 31.43 -3.52
N LEU A 322 6.21 31.32 -2.46
CA LEU A 322 6.69 31.01 -1.12
C LEU A 322 7.21 29.56 -1.00
N TYR A 323 6.77 28.69 -1.90
CA TYR A 323 7.23 27.31 -2.01
C TYR A 323 8.36 27.14 -3.05
N GLY A 324 8.92 28.25 -3.55
CA GLY A 324 9.99 28.25 -4.55
C GLY A 324 9.54 28.10 -6.01
N GLY A 325 8.24 28.22 -6.28
CA GLY A 325 7.66 28.17 -7.64
C GLY A 325 7.53 29.54 -8.33
N ASP A 326 6.99 29.54 -9.55
CA ASP A 326 6.53 30.74 -10.24
C ASP A 326 5.05 31.02 -9.87
N ALA A 327 4.61 32.29 -9.95
CA ALA A 327 3.21 32.64 -9.72
C ALA A 327 2.27 32.05 -10.79
N ALA A 328 2.79 31.76 -11.98
CA ALA A 328 2.06 31.07 -13.04
C ALA A 328 1.91 29.56 -12.80
N ALA A 329 2.61 29.00 -11.81
CA ALA A 329 2.64 27.59 -11.49
C ALA A 329 1.89 27.28 -10.17
N PRO A 330 0.55 27.42 -10.12
CA PRO A 330 -0.21 27.20 -8.90
C PRO A 330 -0.02 25.80 -8.32
N VAL A 331 0.19 25.77 -7.00
CA VAL A 331 0.17 24.54 -6.22
C VAL A 331 -1.25 24.27 -5.73
N VAL A 332 -1.88 23.24 -6.30
CA VAL A 332 -3.22 22.79 -5.93
C VAL A 332 -3.13 21.83 -4.75
N ASN A 333 -3.96 22.09 -3.74
CA ASN A 333 -4.08 21.27 -2.54
C ASN A 333 -5.52 21.13 -2.03
N GLN A 334 -6.50 21.73 -2.72
CA GLN A 334 -7.92 21.58 -2.42
C GLN A 334 -8.52 20.57 -3.40
N TYR A 335 -8.87 19.40 -2.87
CA TYR A 335 -9.47 18.31 -3.64
C TYR A 335 -10.88 18.06 -3.16
N VAL A 336 -11.85 18.14 -4.07
CA VAL A 336 -13.24 17.79 -3.77
C VAL A 336 -13.35 16.26 -3.70
N SER A 337 -14.17 15.75 -2.79
CA SER A 337 -14.30 14.30 -2.57
C SER A 337 -14.89 13.60 -3.79
N HIS A 338 -14.05 12.89 -4.54
CA HIS A 338 -14.43 12.09 -5.70
C HIS A 338 -13.67 10.76 -5.71
N GLU A 339 -14.07 9.79 -6.53
CA GLU A 339 -13.37 8.51 -6.76
C GLU A 339 -11.85 8.70 -7.00
N ILE A 340 -11.52 9.68 -7.84
CA ILE A 340 -10.15 10.05 -8.23
C ILE A 340 -9.32 10.61 -7.06
N THR A 341 -9.96 11.34 -6.14
CA THR A 341 -9.31 12.23 -5.17
C THR A 341 -9.52 11.85 -3.69
N ARG A 342 -10.42 10.91 -3.35
CA ARG A 342 -10.79 10.58 -1.95
C ARG A 342 -9.63 10.18 -1.04
N ASP A 343 -8.60 9.54 -1.61
CA ASP A 343 -7.39 9.11 -0.91
C ASP A 343 -6.15 9.97 -1.33
N PHE A 344 -6.39 11.13 -1.94
CA PHE A 344 -5.38 12.00 -2.52
C PHE A 344 -5.06 13.17 -1.57
N GLY A 345 -3.89 13.13 -0.95
CA GLY A 345 -3.43 14.14 0.02
C GLY A 345 -2.11 14.82 -0.34
N LEU A 346 -1.62 14.62 -1.57
CA LEU A 346 -0.37 15.20 -2.06
C LEU A 346 -0.69 16.48 -2.83
N ALA A 347 0.11 17.52 -2.65
CA ALA A 347 0.00 18.72 -3.46
C ALA A 347 0.37 18.41 -4.92
N THR A 348 -0.31 19.04 -5.87
CA THR A 348 -0.02 18.99 -7.30
C THR A 348 0.40 20.38 -7.78
N ILE A 349 1.23 20.44 -8.82
CA ILE A 349 1.67 21.71 -9.42
C ILE A 349 1.36 21.70 -10.91
N PHE A 350 0.80 22.80 -11.38
CA PHE A 350 0.39 23.00 -12.76
C PHE A 350 1.13 24.21 -13.32
N PRO A 351 2.13 24.06 -14.21
CA PRO A 351 3.03 25.14 -14.59
C PRO A 351 2.40 26.29 -15.38
N VAL A 352 1.41 25.99 -16.23
CA VAL A 352 0.64 26.97 -16.99
C VAL A 352 -0.81 26.47 -17.05
N LEU A 353 -1.67 27.05 -16.21
CA LEU A 353 -3.00 26.50 -15.94
C LEU A 353 -4.10 27.43 -16.41
N ARG A 354 -5.14 26.90 -17.06
CA ARG A 354 -6.41 27.60 -17.30
C ARG A 354 -7.51 27.10 -16.38
N SER A 355 -8.55 27.90 -16.20
CA SER A 355 -9.73 27.47 -15.45
C SER A 355 -10.60 26.52 -16.27
N VAL A 356 -11.14 25.52 -15.57
CA VAL A 356 -12.06 24.51 -16.10
C VAL A 356 -13.19 24.39 -15.11
N SER A 357 -14.39 24.80 -15.51
CA SER A 357 -15.55 24.88 -14.63
C SER A 357 -16.69 23.98 -15.10
N SER A 358 -17.51 23.54 -14.16
CA SER A 358 -18.71 22.79 -14.46
C SER A 358 -19.82 23.75 -14.92
N VAL A 359 -20.56 23.36 -15.97
CA VAL A 359 -21.73 24.12 -16.43
C VAL A 359 -22.94 23.18 -16.60
N PRO A 360 -24.18 23.67 -16.35
CA PRO A 360 -25.36 22.85 -16.56
C PRO A 360 -25.47 22.36 -18.01
N ALA A 361 -25.51 21.05 -18.20
CA ALA A 361 -25.79 20.41 -19.47
C ALA A 361 -26.83 19.30 -19.29
N GLU A 362 -27.83 19.27 -20.17
CA GLU A 362 -28.93 18.31 -20.07
C GLU A 362 -28.41 16.89 -20.28
N GLY A 363 -28.72 15.99 -19.35
CA GLY A 363 -28.27 14.60 -19.42
C GLY A 363 -26.81 14.36 -19.01
N PHE A 364 -26.13 15.34 -18.41
CA PHE A 364 -24.77 15.18 -17.89
C PHE A 364 -24.67 15.56 -16.41
N LEU A 365 -23.82 14.83 -15.68
CA LEU A 365 -23.42 15.12 -14.31
C LEU A 365 -21.95 15.55 -14.34
N SER A 366 -21.71 16.84 -14.08
CA SER A 366 -20.39 17.44 -14.04
C SER A 366 -20.02 17.85 -12.62
N GLU A 367 -18.83 17.49 -12.16
CA GLU A 367 -18.31 17.83 -10.85
C GLU A 367 -16.89 18.39 -10.96
N GLU A 368 -16.62 19.48 -10.24
CA GLU A 368 -15.29 20.06 -10.11
C GLU A 368 -14.50 19.27 -9.06
N ILE A 369 -13.32 18.76 -9.44
CA ILE A 369 -12.54 17.84 -8.60
C ILE A 369 -11.28 18.48 -8.01
N LEU A 370 -10.70 19.47 -8.71
CA LEU A 370 -9.53 20.22 -8.27
C LEU A 370 -9.84 21.71 -8.22
N LEU A 371 -9.50 22.33 -7.10
CA LEU A 371 -9.66 23.76 -6.84
C LEU A 371 -8.30 24.36 -6.46
N THR A 372 -7.98 25.54 -6.98
CA THR A 372 -6.81 26.31 -6.53
C THR A 372 -7.06 26.93 -5.15
N GLY A 373 -6.04 27.55 -4.55
CA GLY A 373 -6.18 28.25 -3.27
C GLY A 373 -6.96 29.57 -3.37
N ASP A 374 -7.53 30.02 -2.25
CA ASP A 374 -8.39 31.22 -2.15
C ASP A 374 -7.72 32.54 -2.56
N ASN A 375 -6.38 32.56 -2.60
CA ASN A 375 -5.58 33.73 -2.99
C ASN A 375 -5.19 33.75 -4.47
N SER A 376 -5.56 32.71 -5.22
CA SER A 376 -5.38 32.68 -6.67
C SER A 376 -6.44 33.52 -7.39
N TRP A 377 -6.21 33.82 -8.66
CA TRP A 377 -7.22 34.33 -9.57
C TRP A 377 -6.96 33.81 -10.97
N ALA A 378 -8.00 33.83 -11.80
CA ALA A 378 -7.91 33.65 -13.24
C ALA A 378 -7.72 35.02 -13.91
N GLU A 379 -6.57 35.20 -14.55
CA GLU A 379 -6.18 36.41 -15.30
C GLU A 379 -6.62 36.29 -16.76
N PHE A 380 -7.51 37.17 -17.19
CA PHE A 380 -7.98 37.20 -18.59
C PHE A 380 -7.11 38.12 -19.47
N ASN A 381 -6.37 39.07 -18.90
CA ASN A 381 -5.49 39.98 -19.62
C ASN A 381 -4.01 39.61 -19.45
N ILE A 382 -3.62 38.53 -20.14
CA ILE A 382 -2.29 37.91 -20.01
C ILE A 382 -1.15 38.83 -20.49
N ASP A 383 -1.46 39.81 -21.35
CA ASP A 383 -0.51 40.79 -21.89
C ASP A 383 -0.23 41.96 -20.92
N ALA A 384 -1.00 42.08 -19.83
CA ALA A 384 -0.80 43.13 -18.84
C ALA A 384 0.60 43.05 -18.18
N ARG A 385 1.27 44.19 -18.08
CA ARG A 385 2.57 44.34 -17.40
C ARG A 385 2.55 45.60 -16.54
N PRO A 386 2.58 45.51 -15.18
CA PRO A 386 2.59 44.29 -14.37
C PRO A 386 1.23 43.60 -14.35
N VAL A 387 1.23 42.29 -14.17
CA VAL A 387 0.00 41.51 -13.95
C VAL A 387 -0.51 41.79 -12.53
N GLN A 388 -1.74 42.29 -12.40
CA GLN A 388 -2.40 42.63 -11.13
C GLN A 388 -3.87 42.28 -11.24
N PHE A 389 -4.43 41.70 -10.17
CA PHE A 389 -5.84 41.33 -10.12
C PHE A 389 -6.76 42.53 -10.37
N ASP A 390 -7.60 42.42 -11.41
CA ASP A 390 -8.67 43.35 -11.75
C ASP A 390 -10.04 42.76 -11.37
N PRO A 391 -10.73 43.26 -10.33
CA PRO A 391 -12.03 42.74 -9.92
C PRO A 391 -13.14 42.81 -10.98
N GLU A 392 -12.99 43.62 -12.04
CA GLU A 392 -13.98 43.74 -13.11
C GLU A 392 -13.80 42.70 -14.23
N GLN A 393 -12.58 42.18 -14.41
CA GLN A 393 -12.23 41.25 -15.50
C GLN A 393 -11.85 39.86 -14.97
N ASP A 394 -11.18 39.79 -13.83
CA ASP A 394 -10.63 38.56 -13.29
C ASP A 394 -11.58 37.87 -12.32
N LYS A 395 -11.50 36.54 -12.31
CA LYS A 395 -12.23 35.72 -11.32
C LYS A 395 -11.30 35.42 -10.16
N LYS A 396 -11.70 35.79 -8.95
CA LYS A 396 -10.96 35.44 -7.72
C LYS A 396 -11.21 33.98 -7.33
N GLY A 397 -10.19 33.31 -6.83
CA GLY A 397 -10.25 31.91 -6.39
C GLY A 397 -11.11 31.66 -5.15
N PRO A 398 -11.34 30.37 -4.82
CA PRO A 398 -10.76 29.18 -5.45
C PRO A 398 -11.26 28.96 -6.88
N ILE A 399 -10.33 28.69 -7.81
CA ILE A 399 -10.61 28.51 -9.23
C ILE A 399 -10.65 27.01 -9.54
N PRO A 400 -11.71 26.48 -10.17
CA PRO A 400 -11.75 25.10 -10.61
C PRO A 400 -10.86 24.90 -11.84
N VAL A 401 -10.12 23.78 -11.84
CA VAL A 401 -9.07 23.51 -12.83
C VAL A 401 -9.11 22.10 -13.40
N ALA A 402 -9.97 21.25 -12.82
CA ALA A 402 -10.32 19.97 -13.39
C ALA A 402 -11.77 19.61 -13.10
N VAL A 403 -12.45 19.08 -14.11
CA VAL A 403 -13.85 18.67 -14.06
C VAL A 403 -13.96 17.23 -14.55
N VAL A 404 -14.72 16.42 -13.82
CA VAL A 404 -15.23 15.14 -14.30
C VAL A 404 -16.64 15.35 -14.81
N SER A 405 -16.97 14.78 -15.97
CA SER A 405 -18.33 14.77 -16.48
C SER A 405 -18.71 13.37 -16.97
N SER A 406 -19.93 12.97 -16.70
CA SER A 406 -20.48 11.68 -17.12
C SER A 406 -21.92 11.82 -17.54
N LYS A 407 -22.37 10.95 -18.45
CA LYS A 407 -23.76 10.95 -18.90
C LYS A 407 -24.67 10.48 -17.75
N SER A 408 -25.62 11.33 -17.37
CA SER A 408 -26.61 11.07 -16.31
C SER A 408 -27.55 9.93 -16.70
N HIS A 409 -27.92 9.10 -15.73
CA HIS A 409 -29.01 8.15 -15.89
C HIS A 409 -30.32 8.95 -16.05
N SER A 410 -31.04 8.78 -17.15
CA SER A 410 -32.43 9.24 -17.21
C SER A 410 -33.21 8.47 -16.16
N HIS A 411 -33.75 9.19 -15.18
CA HIS A 411 -34.76 8.72 -14.23
C HIS A 411 -36.05 8.32 -14.99
N ASP A 412 -36.03 7.20 -15.69
CA ASP A 412 -37.22 6.57 -16.27
C ASP A 412 -36.97 5.05 -16.28
N GLU A 413 -37.16 4.45 -15.10
CA GLU A 413 -37.51 3.05 -14.79
C GLU A 413 -36.93 2.64 -13.42
N GLU A 414 -37.44 3.24 -12.34
CA GLU A 414 -37.44 2.56 -11.03
C GLU A 414 -38.44 1.39 -11.08
N SER A 415 -38.01 0.27 -11.69
CA SER A 415 -38.55 -1.04 -11.37
C SER A 415 -37.78 -1.60 -10.16
N PRO A 416 -38.44 -1.97 -9.05
CA PRO A 416 -37.77 -2.40 -7.81
C PRO A 416 -36.93 -3.70 -7.91
N ASP A 417 -36.93 -4.38 -9.06
CA ASP A 417 -36.34 -5.70 -9.25
C ASP A 417 -34.98 -5.71 -9.99
N SER A 418 -34.45 -4.56 -10.42
CA SER A 418 -33.19 -4.48 -11.19
C SER A 418 -31.93 -4.17 -10.36
N ALA A 419 -31.97 -4.34 -9.04
CA ALA A 419 -30.84 -4.04 -8.14
C ALA A 419 -29.59 -4.96 -8.31
N ASN A 420 -29.53 -5.82 -9.33
CA ASN A 420 -28.42 -6.74 -9.51
C ASN A 420 -27.90 -6.94 -10.94
N ASN A 421 -28.43 -6.26 -11.97
CA ASN A 421 -27.99 -6.51 -13.36
C ASN A 421 -27.53 -5.29 -14.19
N ASP A 422 -27.60 -4.05 -13.68
CA ASP A 422 -27.18 -2.85 -14.44
C ASP A 422 -25.78 -2.31 -14.07
N LYS A 423 -24.82 -3.21 -13.80
CA LYS A 423 -23.40 -2.82 -13.58
C LYS A 423 -22.57 -2.70 -14.86
N HIS A 424 -23.19 -2.81 -16.04
CA HIS A 424 -22.47 -2.95 -17.33
C HIS A 424 -22.96 -2.05 -18.46
N ALA A 425 -23.80 -1.05 -18.19
CA ALA A 425 -24.03 0.00 -19.18
C ALA A 425 -22.80 0.94 -19.18
N LYS A 426 -21.91 0.78 -20.18
CA LYS A 426 -20.79 1.70 -20.37
C LYS A 426 -21.34 3.09 -20.70
N HIS A 427 -21.17 4.03 -19.78
CA HIS A 427 -21.56 5.41 -19.99
C HIS A 427 -20.36 6.23 -20.41
N GLY A 428 -20.57 7.20 -21.31
CA GLY A 428 -19.52 8.13 -21.71
C GLY A 428 -19.06 8.93 -20.50
N LYS A 429 -17.74 8.94 -20.26
CA LYS A 429 -17.10 9.66 -19.16
C LYS A 429 -15.93 10.47 -19.67
N ILE A 430 -15.80 11.69 -19.20
CA ILE A 430 -14.65 12.55 -19.51
C ILE A 430 -14.06 13.15 -18.23
N VAL A 431 -12.75 13.33 -18.24
CA VAL A 431 -12.09 14.26 -17.31
C VAL A 431 -11.32 15.28 -18.14
N VAL A 432 -11.50 16.54 -17.78
CA VAL A 432 -10.85 17.67 -18.42
C VAL A 432 -10.00 18.39 -17.38
N VAL A 433 -8.73 18.64 -17.70
CA VAL A 433 -7.78 19.37 -16.86
C VAL A 433 -7.20 20.51 -17.67
N GLY A 434 -7.11 21.69 -17.06
CA GLY A 434 -6.69 22.93 -17.73
C GLY A 434 -5.18 23.08 -17.98
N ASP A 435 -4.43 21.99 -17.87
CA ASP A 435 -2.99 21.96 -18.07
C ASP A 435 -2.55 20.54 -18.46
N SER A 436 -1.65 20.44 -19.41
CA SER A 436 -1.01 19.21 -19.85
C SER A 436 0.45 19.11 -19.41
N ASP A 437 1.07 20.20 -18.92
CA ASP A 437 2.47 20.23 -18.47
C ASP A 437 2.69 19.53 -17.13
N PHE A 438 1.69 19.47 -16.23
CA PHE A 438 1.84 18.79 -14.94
C PHE A 438 2.27 17.32 -15.05
N ALA A 439 1.87 16.64 -16.14
CA ALA A 439 2.20 15.24 -16.40
C ALA A 439 3.42 15.05 -17.32
N GLY A 440 4.01 16.15 -17.81
CA GLY A 440 5.24 16.12 -18.60
C GLY A 440 6.45 15.65 -17.80
N ASN A 441 7.52 15.22 -18.49
CA ASN A 441 8.72 14.64 -17.89
C ASN A 441 9.33 15.49 -16.74
N ASN A 442 9.25 16.82 -16.83
CA ASN A 442 9.76 17.74 -15.81
C ASN A 442 8.97 17.72 -14.49
N TYR A 443 7.63 17.63 -14.57
CA TYR A 443 6.74 17.82 -13.42
C TYR A 443 6.12 16.51 -12.91
N LEU A 444 6.25 15.43 -13.67
CA LEU A 444 5.70 14.12 -13.34
C LEU A 444 6.04 13.62 -11.93
N ASN A 445 7.27 13.91 -11.47
CA ASN A 445 7.78 13.45 -10.17
C ASN A 445 7.55 14.48 -9.04
N PHE A 446 6.89 15.61 -9.33
CA PHE A 446 6.49 16.55 -8.31
C PHE A 446 5.35 15.97 -7.48
N SER A 447 5.62 15.72 -6.19
CA SER A 447 4.65 15.39 -5.15
C SER A 447 3.53 14.45 -5.65
N GLY A 448 2.36 14.97 -6.05
CA GLY A 448 1.21 14.19 -6.47
C GLY A 448 0.93 14.10 -7.98
N ASN A 449 1.68 14.78 -8.86
CA ASN A 449 1.29 14.94 -10.28
C ASN A 449 1.11 13.61 -11.02
N GLY A 450 2.10 12.73 -10.96
CA GLY A 450 2.00 11.41 -11.58
C GLY A 450 0.88 10.56 -11.00
N ASP A 451 0.67 10.61 -9.67
CA ASP A 451 -0.39 9.87 -9.00
C ASP A 451 -1.78 10.37 -9.44
N PHE A 452 -1.96 11.69 -9.59
CA PHE A 452 -3.24 12.27 -10.02
C PHE A 452 -3.60 11.81 -11.45
N PHE A 453 -2.63 11.82 -12.36
CA PHE A 453 -2.84 11.32 -13.71
C PHE A 453 -3.20 9.83 -13.70
N LEU A 454 -2.45 9.00 -12.97
CA LEU A 454 -2.68 7.56 -12.89
C LEU A 454 -4.06 7.23 -12.29
N ASN A 455 -4.46 7.93 -11.23
CA ASN A 455 -5.78 7.76 -10.62
C ASN A 455 -6.89 8.15 -11.58
N THR A 456 -6.71 9.26 -12.32
CA THR A 456 -7.68 9.72 -13.33
C THR A 456 -7.82 8.70 -14.47
N ALA A 457 -6.70 8.22 -15.02
CA ALA A 457 -6.70 7.23 -16.07
C ALA A 457 -7.31 5.90 -15.62
N SER A 458 -7.02 5.45 -14.39
CA SER A 458 -7.60 4.25 -13.79
C SER A 458 -9.12 4.39 -13.60
N TYR A 459 -9.59 5.54 -13.13
CA TYR A 459 -11.02 5.82 -12.98
C TYR A 459 -11.74 5.80 -14.35
N LEU A 460 -11.17 6.46 -15.35
CA LEU A 460 -11.73 6.50 -16.70
C LEU A 460 -11.73 5.13 -17.39
N ALA A 461 -10.77 4.26 -17.09
CA ALA A 461 -10.73 2.88 -17.54
C ALA A 461 -11.70 1.94 -16.78
N GLU A 462 -12.57 2.50 -15.92
CA GLU A 462 -13.53 1.79 -15.05
C GLU A 462 -12.88 0.83 -14.05
N GLU A 463 -11.68 1.18 -13.58
CA GLU A 463 -10.94 0.42 -12.58
C GLU A 463 -10.95 1.13 -11.21
N GLU A 464 -12.14 1.46 -10.71
CA GLU A 464 -12.36 2.17 -9.43
C GLU A 464 -11.68 1.48 -8.22
N ASN A 465 -11.39 0.17 -8.34
CA ASN A 465 -10.73 -0.62 -7.30
C ASN A 465 -9.18 -0.66 -7.40
N LEU A 466 -8.58 -0.07 -8.44
CA LEU A 466 -7.14 -0.20 -8.75
C LEU A 466 -6.37 1.14 -8.66
N ILE A 467 -6.78 2.00 -7.74
CA ILE A 467 -6.06 3.24 -7.40
C ILE A 467 -4.61 2.91 -7.00
N SER A 468 -3.65 3.67 -7.55
CA SER A 468 -2.20 3.49 -7.41
C SER A 468 -1.75 3.08 -5.99
N ILE A 469 -0.95 2.00 -5.92
CA ILE A 469 -0.48 1.45 -4.66
C ILE A 469 0.78 2.18 -4.24
N ARG A 470 0.65 3.02 -3.23
CA ARG A 470 1.78 3.80 -2.73
C ARG A 470 2.70 2.96 -1.85
N PRO A 471 4.02 2.93 -2.11
CA PRO A 471 4.96 2.35 -1.16
C PRO A 471 4.96 3.16 0.13
N ARG A 472 4.77 2.50 1.29
CA ARG A 472 4.94 3.15 2.59
C ARG A 472 6.42 3.50 2.77
N ALA A 473 6.76 4.78 2.63
CA ALA A 473 8.11 5.26 2.88
C ALA A 473 8.50 4.98 4.33
N ARG A 474 9.66 4.34 4.54
CA ARG A 474 10.25 4.26 5.88
C ARG A 474 10.62 5.67 6.31
N LYS A 475 9.81 6.27 7.18
CA LYS A 475 10.19 7.50 7.87
C LYS A 475 11.38 7.18 8.77
N ASN A 476 12.57 7.52 8.28
CA ASN A 476 13.73 7.65 9.14
C ASN A 476 13.57 8.96 9.91
N SER A 477 13.03 8.88 11.11
CA SER A 477 13.03 9.98 12.07
C SER A 477 14.33 9.87 12.88
N PRO A 478 15.45 10.50 12.48
CA PRO A 478 16.67 10.47 13.27
C PRO A 478 16.36 11.07 14.63
N LEU A 479 16.70 10.31 15.68
CA LEU A 479 16.45 10.72 17.05
C LEU A 479 17.45 11.82 17.42
N GLN A 480 17.06 13.08 17.19
CA GLN A 480 17.90 14.23 17.50
C GLN A 480 17.80 14.56 18.99
N LEU A 481 18.70 13.95 19.78
CA LEU A 481 18.85 14.27 21.19
C LEU A 481 19.78 15.47 21.35
N THR A 482 19.33 16.46 22.12
CA THR A 482 20.26 17.46 22.66
C THR A 482 21.20 16.80 23.68
N SER A 483 22.39 17.39 23.88
CA SER A 483 23.35 16.88 24.88
C SER A 483 22.75 16.78 26.29
N ALA A 484 21.82 17.69 26.64
CA ALA A 484 21.09 17.67 27.90
C ALA A 484 20.12 16.48 28.00
N GLN A 485 19.32 16.22 26.94
CA GLN A 485 18.41 15.08 26.90
C GLN A 485 19.17 13.74 26.97
N GLY A 486 20.31 13.63 26.27
CA GLY A 486 21.18 12.46 26.37
C GLY A 486 21.72 12.22 27.78
N GLY A 487 22.13 13.28 28.48
CA GLY A 487 22.59 13.21 29.88
C GLY A 487 21.49 12.75 30.85
N VAL A 488 20.27 13.26 30.69
CA VAL A 488 19.11 12.83 31.52
C VAL A 488 18.80 11.35 31.29
N LEU A 489 18.81 10.90 30.04
CA LEU A 489 18.52 9.51 29.67
C LEU A 489 19.58 8.56 30.25
N PHE A 490 20.86 8.96 30.25
CA PHE A 490 21.94 8.22 30.89
C PHE A 490 21.72 8.09 32.41
N ILE A 491 21.42 9.20 33.09
CA ILE A 491 21.18 9.18 34.55
C ILE A 491 19.98 8.28 34.89
N LEU A 492 18.88 8.37 34.14
CA LEU A 492 17.69 7.57 34.40
C LEU A 492 17.94 6.07 34.17
N CYS A 493 18.45 5.71 32.99
CA CYS A 493 18.58 4.31 32.59
C CYS A 493 19.77 3.59 33.24
N VAL A 494 20.90 4.28 33.41
CA VAL A 494 22.16 3.65 33.88
C VAL A 494 22.34 3.79 35.39
N ILE A 495 21.86 4.88 36.00
CA ILE A 495 22.10 5.14 37.43
C ILE A 495 20.82 4.90 38.24
N PHE A 496 19.74 5.61 37.91
CA PHE A 496 18.55 5.68 38.76
C PHE A 496 17.81 4.34 38.84
N PHE A 497 17.41 3.75 37.70
CA PHE A 497 16.67 2.47 37.72
C PHE A 497 17.45 1.33 38.38
N PRO A 498 18.74 1.09 38.06
CA PRO A 498 19.53 0.08 38.76
C PRO A 498 19.68 0.37 40.26
N ALA A 499 19.86 1.64 40.65
CA ALA A 499 19.92 2.02 42.06
C ALA A 499 18.60 1.75 42.78
N CYS A 500 17.44 2.05 42.16
CA CYS A 500 16.13 1.73 42.74
C CYS A 500 15.96 0.22 42.97
N VAL A 501 16.36 -0.62 42.01
CA VAL A 501 16.30 -2.09 42.15
C VAL A 501 17.23 -2.56 43.27
N ALA A 502 18.46 -2.03 43.33
CA ALA A 502 19.42 -2.36 44.37
C ALA A 502 18.91 -1.97 45.77
N LEU A 503 18.38 -0.75 45.91
CA LEU A 503 17.81 -0.26 47.16
C LEU A 503 16.57 -1.05 47.59
N ALA A 504 15.69 -1.43 46.65
CA ALA A 504 14.57 -2.30 46.93
C ALA A 504 15.02 -3.69 47.39
N GLY A 505 16.08 -4.24 46.78
CA GLY A 505 16.70 -5.50 47.18
C GLY A 505 17.28 -5.44 48.60
N VAL A 506 18.08 -4.40 48.90
CA VAL A 506 18.65 -4.16 50.23
C VAL A 506 17.54 -3.93 51.26
N GLY A 507 16.51 -3.15 50.93
CA GLY A 507 15.38 -2.89 51.81
C GLY A 507 14.60 -4.17 52.15
N SER A 508 14.33 -5.01 51.16
CA SER A 508 13.70 -6.32 51.36
C SER A 508 14.56 -7.23 52.24
N TRP A 509 15.87 -7.31 51.99
CA TRP A 509 16.81 -8.07 52.81
C TRP A 509 16.83 -7.60 54.26
N TRP A 510 16.87 -6.28 54.47
CA TRP A 510 16.93 -5.72 55.83
C TRP A 510 15.63 -5.93 56.61
N ARG A 511 14.48 -5.85 55.93
CA ARG A 511 13.16 -6.12 56.52
C ARG A 511 13.00 -7.60 56.89
N ARG A 512 13.51 -8.52 56.06
CA ARG A 512 13.53 -9.96 56.33
C ARG A 512 14.50 -10.38 57.43
N ARG A 513 15.48 -9.55 57.76
CA ARG A 513 16.43 -9.80 58.87
C ARG A 513 15.91 -9.31 60.23
N ARG A 514 14.92 -8.41 60.22
CA ARG A 514 14.27 -7.87 61.43
C ARG A 514 12.96 -8.60 61.80
N LEU A 515 12.37 -9.32 60.85
CA LEU A 515 11.35 -10.35 61.07
C LEU A 515 12.05 -11.67 61.41
#